data_AF-A0A2D4LLL3-F1
#
_entry.id   AF-A0A2D4LLL3-F1
#
_cell.length_a   1.000
_cell.length_b   1.000
_cell.length_c   1.000
_cell.angle_alpha   90.00
_cell.angle_beta   90.00
_cell.angle_gamma   90.00
#
_symmetry.space_group_name_H-M   'P 1'
#
loop_
_entity.id
_entity.type
_entity.pdbx_description
1 polymer ?
#
loop_
_entity_poly.entity_id
_entity_poly.type
_entity_poly.pdbx_seq_one_letter_code
_entity_poly.pdbx_strand_id
1 'polypeptide(L)'
;MDFFELLSNHHLDSQSRWSKVKDKVETDPRYKAVDSSSQREDLFKQYIEKIAKNVDSEKEKELERQARIEASLREREREVQKARSEQTKEIDREREQHKREEAIQNFKALLSDMVRSSDVSWSDTRRTLRKDHRWESGSLLEREEKEKLFNEHIEALTKKKKEHFRQLLDETSSCFKGWRSQEYMNQSLAREGIDLILYVSLYLKQLTNRCSGIY
;
A
#
# COMPACT_ATOMS: atom_id res chain seq x y z
N MET A 1 55.43 26.48 40.59
CA MET A 1 55.15 25.31 41.45
C MET A 1 54.03 25.71 42.38
N ASP A 2 52.82 25.25 42.11
CA ASP A 2 51.57 25.77 42.69
C ASP A 2 51.19 25.02 43.99
N PHE A 3 50.64 25.74 44.97
CA PHE A 3 50.16 25.16 46.23
C PHE A 3 48.99 24.21 45.99
N PHE A 4 48.15 24.44 44.96
CA PHE A 4 47.06 23.54 44.60
C PHE A 4 47.53 22.20 44.04
N GLU A 5 48.66 22.17 43.33
CA GLU A 5 49.26 20.95 42.79
C GLU A 5 49.80 20.05 43.92
N LEU A 6 50.35 20.67 44.97
CA LEU A 6 50.71 19.96 46.19
C LEU A 6 49.48 19.31 46.82
N LEU A 7 48.36 20.05 46.95
CA LEU A 7 47.12 19.51 47.50
C LEU A 7 46.53 18.37 46.65
N SER A 8 46.63 18.44 45.31
CA SER A 8 46.12 17.38 44.44
C SER A 8 46.85 16.05 44.58
N ASN A 9 48.14 16.07 44.94
CA ASN A 9 48.93 14.84 45.13
C ASN A 9 48.46 14.00 46.33
N HIS A 10 47.67 14.59 47.25
CA HIS A 10 47.24 13.95 48.48
C HIS A 10 45.82 13.38 48.45
N HIS A 11 45.15 13.35 47.28
CA HIS A 11 43.82 12.72 47.08
C HIS A 11 42.81 13.13 48.16
N LEU A 12 42.65 14.45 48.34
CA LEU A 12 41.74 15.00 49.33
C LEU A 12 40.29 14.86 48.89
N ASP A 13 39.39 14.70 49.86
CA ASP A 13 37.95 14.70 49.66
C ASP A 13 37.30 15.96 50.28
N SER A 14 36.00 16.14 50.08
CA SER A 14 35.26 17.29 50.62
C SER A 14 35.19 17.35 52.15
N GLN A 15 35.52 16.25 52.84
CA GLN A 15 35.48 16.15 54.30
C GLN A 15 36.87 16.23 54.96
N SER A 16 37.92 16.36 54.15
CA SER A 16 39.30 16.37 54.60
C SER A 16 39.58 17.57 55.50
N ARG A 17 40.29 17.34 56.61
CA ARG A 17 40.56 18.35 57.64
C ARG A 17 41.95 18.93 57.51
N TRP A 18 42.06 20.27 57.53
CA TRP A 18 43.34 20.98 57.39
C TRP A 18 44.43 20.46 58.33
N SER A 19 44.10 20.20 59.60
CA SER A 19 45.05 19.68 60.58
C SER A 19 45.74 18.38 60.14
N LYS A 20 45.02 17.47 59.46
CA LYS A 20 45.56 16.20 58.98
C LYS A 20 46.34 16.31 57.68
N VAL A 21 46.03 17.33 56.88
CA VAL A 21 46.69 17.60 55.60
C VAL A 21 47.98 18.34 55.83
N LYS A 22 47.97 19.35 56.71
CA LYS A 22 49.13 20.15 57.11
C LYS A 22 50.32 19.28 57.53
N ASP A 23 50.11 18.31 58.42
CA ASP A 23 51.15 17.41 58.91
C ASP A 23 51.87 16.63 57.78
N LYS A 24 51.22 16.45 56.62
CA LYS A 24 51.76 15.72 55.47
C LYS A 24 52.46 16.62 54.44
N VAL A 25 52.14 17.91 54.43
CA VAL A 25 52.61 18.86 53.40
C VAL A 25 53.61 19.87 53.92
N GLU A 26 53.78 19.99 55.24
CA GLU A 26 54.58 21.06 55.85
C GLU A 26 56.08 21.04 55.50
N THR A 27 56.60 19.87 55.12
CA THR A 27 57.99 19.69 54.72
C THR A 27 58.26 20.08 53.26
N ASP A 28 57.22 20.18 52.42
CA ASP A 28 57.36 20.43 50.98
C ASP A 28 57.77 21.90 50.69
N PRO A 29 58.77 22.15 49.81
CA PRO A 29 59.16 23.51 49.43
C PRO A 29 58.01 24.39 48.93
N ARG A 30 57.00 23.80 48.27
CA ARG A 30 55.82 24.50 47.75
C ARG A 30 54.85 24.96 48.84
N TYR A 31 54.82 24.25 49.97
CA TYR A 31 54.10 24.68 51.15
C TYR A 31 54.79 25.90 51.79
N LYS A 32 56.12 25.85 51.91
CA LYS A 32 56.92 26.94 52.48
C LYS A 32 56.91 28.21 51.62
N ALA A 33 56.67 28.10 50.31
CA ALA A 33 56.59 29.22 49.38
C ALA A 33 55.37 30.14 49.58
N VAL A 34 54.36 29.70 50.33
CA VAL A 34 53.23 30.56 50.75
C VAL A 34 53.52 31.07 52.15
N ASP A 35 53.85 32.35 52.34
CA ASP A 35 54.40 32.82 53.63
C ASP A 35 53.38 32.89 54.77
N SER A 36 52.10 33.11 54.45
CA SER A 36 51.05 33.28 55.45
C SER A 36 50.32 31.98 55.79
N SER A 37 50.27 31.64 57.08
CA SER A 37 49.52 30.47 57.57
C SER A 37 48.02 30.58 57.31
N SER A 38 47.44 31.79 57.38
CA SER A 38 46.02 31.99 57.07
C SER A 38 45.76 31.77 55.58
N GLN A 39 46.65 32.27 54.72
CA GLN A 39 46.55 32.10 53.27
C GLN A 39 46.61 30.62 52.86
N ARG A 40 47.47 29.80 53.48
CA ARG A 40 47.52 28.35 53.23
C ARG A 40 46.20 27.65 53.57
N GLU A 41 45.60 28.01 54.70
CA GLU A 41 44.32 27.44 55.13
C GLU A 41 43.15 27.90 54.24
N ASP A 42 43.16 29.16 53.80
CA ASP A 42 42.15 29.68 52.87
C ASP A 42 42.27 29.03 51.48
N LEU A 43 43.50 28.80 50.98
CA LEU A 43 43.74 28.06 49.74
C LEU A 43 43.28 26.60 49.87
N PHE A 44 43.52 25.97 51.03
CA PHE A 44 42.99 24.64 51.31
C PHE A 44 41.46 24.61 51.31
N LYS A 45 40.79 25.55 51.99
CA LYS A 45 39.33 25.66 52.00
C LYS A 45 38.77 25.83 50.59
N GLN A 46 39.39 26.69 49.77
CA GLN A 46 39.03 26.87 48.36
C GLN A 46 39.18 25.58 47.55
N TYR A 47 40.24 24.80 47.79
CA TYR A 47 40.46 23.52 47.12
C TYR A 47 39.39 22.47 47.49
N ILE A 48 39.06 22.36 48.78
CA ILE A 48 38.01 21.46 49.28
C ILE A 48 36.64 21.87 48.74
N GLU A 49 36.33 23.16 48.72
CA GLU A 49 35.09 23.69 48.14
C GLU A 49 35.01 23.39 46.64
N LYS A 50 36.13 23.50 45.91
CA LYS A 50 36.22 23.11 44.49
C LYS A 50 35.96 21.62 44.28
N ILE A 51 36.50 20.75 45.14
CA ILE A 51 36.22 19.30 45.10
C ILE A 51 34.73 19.04 45.33
N ALA A 52 34.13 19.66 46.35
CA ALA A 52 32.71 19.49 46.67
C ALA A 52 31.80 19.92 45.50
N LYS A 53 32.05 21.12 44.93
CA LYS A 53 31.32 21.62 43.76
C LYS A 53 31.45 20.72 42.53
N ASN A 54 32.64 20.15 42.30
CA ASN A 54 32.85 19.22 41.20
C ASN A 54 32.04 17.94 41.38
N VAL A 55 32.02 17.37 42.59
CA VAL A 55 31.23 16.15 42.89
C VAL A 55 29.74 16.39 42.69
N ASP A 56 29.22 17.53 43.17
CA ASP A 56 27.81 17.89 42.98
C ASP A 56 27.46 18.10 41.50
N SER A 57 28.33 18.79 40.76
CA SER A 57 28.16 19.01 39.31
C SER A 57 28.20 17.69 38.52
N GLU A 58 29.11 16.77 38.84
CA GLU A 58 29.17 15.46 38.17
C GLU A 58 27.94 14.61 38.49
N LYS A 59 27.43 14.69 39.72
CA LYS A 59 26.19 14.01 40.12
C LYS A 59 24.97 14.56 39.36
N GLU A 60 24.88 15.87 39.19
CA GLU A 60 23.82 16.50 38.39
C GLU A 60 23.88 16.08 36.93
N LYS A 61 25.07 16.08 36.31
CA LYS A 61 25.26 15.60 34.93
C LYS A 61 24.91 14.12 34.76
N GLU A 62 25.18 13.29 35.76
CA GLU A 62 24.81 11.87 35.74
C GLU A 62 23.29 11.71 35.80
N LEU A 63 22.62 12.44 36.69
CA LEU A 63 21.15 12.44 36.77
C LEU A 63 20.50 12.93 35.48
N GLU A 64 21.06 13.97 34.84
CA GLU A 64 20.58 14.46 33.56
C GLU A 64 20.78 13.41 32.44
N ARG A 65 21.94 12.75 32.40
CA ARG A 65 22.19 11.65 31.45
C ARG A 65 21.20 10.51 31.67
N GLN A 66 20.97 10.12 32.91
CA GLN A 66 20.01 9.07 33.26
C GLN A 66 18.59 9.46 32.86
N ALA A 67 18.16 10.68 33.15
CA ALA A 67 16.84 11.19 32.79
C ALA A 67 16.63 11.22 31.27
N ARG A 68 17.67 11.59 30.50
CA ARG A 68 17.63 11.57 29.02
C ARG A 68 17.49 10.15 28.48
N ILE A 69 18.23 9.18 29.06
CA ILE A 69 18.14 7.78 28.68
C ILE A 69 16.75 7.22 29.00
N GLU A 70 16.24 7.48 30.20
CA GLU A 70 14.91 7.04 30.61
C GLU A 70 13.81 7.66 29.74
N ALA A 71 13.89 8.96 29.43
CA ALA A 71 12.96 9.61 28.52
C ALA A 71 12.99 8.98 27.13
N SER A 72 14.18 8.67 26.60
CA SER A 72 14.33 8.00 25.31
C SER A 72 13.77 6.58 25.30
N LEU A 73 14.01 5.79 26.36
CA LEU A 73 13.47 4.45 26.49
C LEU A 73 11.95 4.46 26.59
N ARG A 74 11.41 5.36 27.41
CA ARG A 74 9.97 5.50 27.60
C ARG A 74 9.26 5.93 26.31
N GLU A 75 9.87 6.83 25.55
CA GLU A 75 9.30 7.25 24.27
C GLU A 75 9.31 6.12 23.25
N ARG A 76 10.43 5.40 23.13
CA ARG A 76 10.53 4.25 22.24
C ARG A 76 9.54 3.14 22.61
N GLU A 77 9.34 2.88 23.89
CA GLU A 77 8.36 1.89 24.35
C GLU A 77 6.93 2.29 23.96
N ARG A 78 6.58 3.58 24.10
CA ARG A 78 5.28 4.09 23.63
C ARG A 78 5.11 3.92 22.13
N GLU A 79 6.12 4.22 21.33
CA GLU A 79 6.07 4.05 19.88
C GLU A 79 5.88 2.58 19.49
N VAL A 80 6.63 1.67 20.13
CA VAL A 80 6.49 0.22 19.90
C VAL A 80 5.09 -0.26 20.29
N GLN A 81 4.57 0.18 21.44
CA GLN A 81 3.24 -0.20 21.90
C GLN A 81 2.15 0.35 20.97
N LYS A 82 2.28 1.59 20.51
CA LYS A 82 1.38 2.21 19.54
C LYS A 82 1.39 1.44 18.22
N ALA A 83 2.56 1.17 17.65
CA ALA A 83 2.71 0.43 16.40
C ALA A 83 2.11 -0.99 16.50
N ARG A 84 2.35 -1.71 17.61
CA ARG A 84 1.74 -3.03 17.84
C ARG A 84 0.22 -2.95 17.91
N SER A 85 -0.32 -1.93 18.59
CA SER A 85 -1.76 -1.74 18.71
C SER A 85 -2.41 -1.41 17.37
N GLU A 86 -1.74 -0.60 16.54
CA GLU A 86 -2.19 -0.24 15.19
C GLU A 86 -2.16 -1.46 14.28
N GLN A 87 -1.06 -2.20 14.28
CA GLN A 87 -0.91 -3.43 13.51
C GLN A 87 -1.99 -4.46 13.87
N THR A 88 -2.29 -4.64 15.16
CA THR A 88 -3.33 -5.59 15.60
C THR A 88 -4.71 -5.15 15.08
N LYS A 89 -5.04 -3.86 15.22
CA LYS A 89 -6.31 -3.31 14.71
C LYS A 89 -6.41 -3.38 13.18
N GLU A 90 -5.31 -3.25 12.46
CA GLU A 90 -5.28 -3.40 11.02
C GLU A 90 -5.55 -4.85 10.59
N ILE A 91 -4.87 -5.81 11.21
CA ILE A 91 -5.10 -7.24 10.98
C ILE A 91 -6.57 -7.61 11.23
N ASP A 92 -7.17 -7.11 12.31
CA ASP A 92 -8.56 -7.43 12.61
C ASP A 92 -9.54 -6.80 11.60
N ARG A 93 -9.28 -5.56 11.14
CA ARG A 93 -10.06 -4.94 10.06
C ARG A 93 -9.98 -5.74 8.75
N GLU A 94 -8.78 -6.17 8.36
CA GLU A 94 -8.58 -6.99 7.16
C GLU A 94 -9.34 -8.32 7.25
N ARG A 95 -9.29 -8.97 8.43
CA ARG A 95 -10.03 -10.23 8.66
C ARG A 95 -11.54 -10.05 8.54
N GLU A 96 -12.09 -9.00 9.13
CA GLU A 96 -13.53 -8.71 9.03
C GLU A 96 -13.94 -8.37 7.60
N GLN A 97 -13.12 -7.60 6.89
CA GLN A 97 -13.31 -7.28 5.49
C GLN A 97 -13.33 -8.55 4.64
N HIS A 98 -12.36 -9.45 4.80
CA HIS A 98 -12.32 -10.70 4.04
C HIS A 98 -13.53 -11.59 4.28
N LYS A 99 -14.00 -11.71 5.53
CA LYS A 99 -15.25 -12.44 5.83
C LYS A 99 -16.46 -11.83 5.12
N ARG A 100 -16.54 -10.50 5.07
CA ARG A 100 -17.60 -9.78 4.37
C ARG A 100 -17.53 -9.99 2.86
N GLU A 101 -16.33 -9.86 2.29
CA GLU A 101 -16.08 -10.11 0.86
C GLU A 101 -16.43 -11.54 0.47
N GLU A 102 -16.06 -12.52 1.29
CA GLU A 102 -16.43 -13.92 1.10
C GLU A 102 -17.96 -14.11 1.07
N ALA A 103 -18.69 -13.49 2.01
CA ALA A 103 -20.15 -13.52 2.01
C ALA A 103 -20.74 -12.89 0.73
N ILE A 104 -20.16 -11.79 0.23
CA ILE A 104 -20.56 -11.17 -1.05
C ILE A 104 -20.32 -12.14 -2.21
N GLN A 105 -19.15 -12.77 -2.30
CA GLN A 105 -18.84 -13.70 -3.39
C GLN A 105 -19.74 -14.94 -3.35
N ASN A 106 -19.97 -15.50 -2.17
CA ASN A 106 -20.89 -16.62 -1.97
C ASN A 106 -22.31 -16.27 -2.44
N PHE A 107 -22.78 -15.07 -2.11
CA PHE A 107 -24.09 -14.60 -2.55
C PHE A 107 -24.15 -14.35 -4.07
N LYS A 108 -23.11 -13.75 -4.66
CA LYS A 108 -23.01 -13.57 -6.13
C LYS A 108 -22.99 -14.91 -6.87
N ALA A 109 -22.28 -15.91 -6.35
CA ALA A 109 -22.27 -17.26 -6.90
C ALA A 109 -23.67 -17.89 -6.86
N LEU A 110 -24.35 -17.79 -5.72
CA LEU A 110 -25.74 -18.25 -5.56
C LEU A 110 -26.68 -17.57 -6.57
N LEU A 111 -26.57 -16.25 -6.75
CA LEU A 111 -27.33 -15.51 -7.76
C LEU A 111 -27.02 -16.00 -9.18
N SER A 112 -25.76 -16.24 -9.49
CA SER A 112 -25.35 -16.73 -10.82
C SER A 112 -25.96 -18.09 -11.14
N ASP A 113 -26.06 -18.99 -10.15
CA ASP A 113 -26.62 -20.32 -10.33
C ASP A 113 -28.15 -20.29 -10.47
N MET A 114 -28.82 -19.53 -9.60
CA MET A 114 -30.27 -19.54 -9.43
C MET A 114 -31.01 -18.52 -10.29
N VAL A 115 -30.34 -17.42 -10.68
CA VAL A 115 -30.94 -16.29 -11.41
C VAL A 115 -30.28 -16.14 -12.77
N ARG A 116 -30.88 -16.78 -13.77
CA ARG A 116 -30.38 -16.82 -15.15
C ARG A 116 -31.10 -15.86 -16.10
N SER A 117 -32.24 -15.31 -15.67
CA SER A 117 -33.05 -14.38 -16.45
C SER A 117 -33.15 -13.03 -15.75
N SER A 118 -33.29 -11.96 -16.53
CA SER A 118 -33.31 -10.57 -16.06
C SER A 118 -34.72 -10.03 -15.79
N ASP A 119 -35.76 -10.83 -16.01
CA ASP A 119 -37.19 -10.45 -15.88
C ASP A 119 -37.82 -10.89 -14.54
N VAL A 120 -36.98 -11.30 -13.58
CA VAL A 120 -37.43 -11.71 -12.25
C VAL A 120 -37.42 -10.55 -11.25
N SER A 121 -38.36 -10.56 -10.31
CA SER A 121 -38.40 -9.60 -9.21
C SER A 121 -37.51 -10.05 -8.04
N TRP A 122 -37.05 -9.09 -7.23
CA TRP A 122 -36.33 -9.39 -5.99
C TRP A 122 -37.19 -10.21 -5.02
N SER A 123 -38.48 -9.88 -4.91
CA SER A 123 -39.41 -10.55 -3.98
C SER A 123 -39.51 -12.07 -4.25
N ASP A 124 -39.69 -12.43 -5.53
CA ASP A 124 -39.84 -13.83 -5.95
C ASP A 124 -38.52 -14.59 -5.90
N THR A 125 -37.44 -13.93 -6.33
CA THR A 125 -36.09 -14.47 -6.25
C THR A 125 -35.71 -14.77 -4.81
N ARG A 126 -35.86 -13.80 -3.89
CA ARG A 126 -35.56 -13.96 -2.47
C ARG A 126 -36.34 -15.09 -1.82
N ARG A 127 -37.62 -15.28 -2.18
CA ARG A 127 -38.43 -16.40 -1.68
C ARG A 127 -37.84 -17.76 -2.07
N THR A 128 -37.28 -17.84 -3.27
CA THR A 128 -36.63 -19.05 -3.80
C THR A 128 -35.26 -19.26 -3.15
N LEU A 129 -34.44 -18.22 -3.07
CA LEU A 129 -33.10 -18.27 -2.50
C LEU A 129 -33.09 -18.69 -1.02
N ARG A 130 -34.07 -18.26 -0.21
CA ARG A 130 -34.19 -18.65 1.21
C ARG A 130 -34.37 -20.16 1.45
N LYS A 131 -34.73 -20.93 0.42
CA LYS A 131 -34.85 -22.39 0.50
C LYS A 131 -33.52 -23.10 0.20
N ASP A 132 -32.54 -22.40 -0.36
CA ASP A 132 -31.22 -22.95 -0.68
C ASP A 132 -30.34 -22.97 0.58
N HIS A 133 -29.63 -24.07 0.82
CA HIS A 133 -28.78 -24.23 2.00
C HIS A 133 -27.65 -23.19 2.08
N ARG A 134 -27.26 -22.62 0.93
CA ARG A 134 -26.19 -21.62 0.80
C ARG A 134 -26.66 -20.21 1.19
N TRP A 135 -27.96 -20.00 1.40
CA TRP A 135 -28.49 -18.70 1.82
C TRP A 135 -27.84 -18.16 3.09
N GLU A 136 -27.54 -19.06 4.03
CA GLU A 136 -26.90 -18.73 5.31
C GLU A 136 -25.43 -18.32 5.16
N SER A 137 -24.76 -18.71 4.07
CA SER A 137 -23.38 -18.29 3.77
C SER A 137 -23.27 -16.79 3.47
N GLY A 138 -24.39 -16.12 3.19
CA GLY A 138 -24.50 -14.67 3.06
C GLY A 138 -25.09 -13.98 4.30
N SER A 139 -25.13 -14.63 5.47
CA SER A 139 -25.76 -14.08 6.69
C SER A 139 -25.12 -12.78 7.20
N LEU A 140 -23.84 -12.54 6.87
CA LEU A 140 -23.12 -11.29 7.17
C LEU A 140 -23.60 -10.07 6.37
N LEU A 141 -24.42 -10.28 5.34
CA LEU A 141 -24.96 -9.21 4.49
C LEU A 141 -26.36 -8.83 4.93
N GLU A 142 -26.61 -7.53 5.02
CA GLU A 142 -27.94 -7.01 5.32
C GLU A 142 -28.89 -7.22 4.13
N ARG A 143 -30.19 -7.08 4.39
CA ARG A 143 -31.23 -7.31 3.39
C ARG A 143 -31.07 -6.37 2.19
N GLU A 144 -30.78 -5.11 2.47
CA GLU A 144 -30.61 -4.03 1.51
C GLU A 144 -29.39 -4.29 0.61
N GLU A 145 -28.32 -4.84 1.18
CA GLU A 145 -27.10 -5.20 0.43
C GLU A 145 -27.33 -6.39 -0.49
N LYS A 146 -28.04 -7.42 -0.01
CA LYS A 146 -28.44 -8.56 -0.85
C LYS A 146 -29.31 -8.10 -2.02
N GLU A 147 -30.24 -7.18 -1.77
CA GLU A 147 -31.07 -6.60 -2.83
C GLU A 147 -30.26 -5.79 -3.84
N LYS A 148 -29.29 -5.00 -3.36
CA LYS A 148 -28.36 -4.28 -4.24
C LYS A 148 -27.56 -5.23 -5.13
N LEU A 149 -26.98 -6.29 -4.56
CA LEU A 149 -26.23 -7.31 -5.31
C LEU A 149 -27.12 -8.03 -6.33
N PHE A 150 -28.39 -8.27 -5.99
CA PHE A 150 -29.36 -8.80 -6.94
C PHE A 150 -29.61 -7.84 -8.10
N ASN A 151 -29.86 -6.56 -7.83
CA ASN A 151 -30.08 -5.56 -8.89
C ASN A 151 -28.86 -5.43 -9.81
N GLU A 152 -27.65 -5.38 -9.25
CA GLU A 152 -26.39 -5.39 -10.01
C GLU A 152 -26.29 -6.63 -10.93
N HIS A 153 -26.70 -7.80 -10.43
CA HIS A 153 -26.73 -9.05 -11.21
C HIS A 153 -27.74 -8.98 -12.36
N ILE A 154 -28.95 -8.47 -12.12
CA ILE A 154 -29.99 -8.30 -13.15
C ILE A 154 -29.55 -7.32 -14.23
N GLU A 155 -28.90 -6.22 -13.85
CA GLU A 155 -28.30 -5.27 -14.77
C GLU A 155 -27.22 -5.94 -15.64
N ALA A 156 -26.34 -6.74 -15.02
CA ALA A 156 -25.31 -7.48 -15.73
C ALA A 156 -25.91 -8.49 -16.75
N LEU A 157 -26.95 -9.24 -16.36
CA LEU A 157 -27.67 -10.15 -17.27
C LEU A 157 -28.31 -9.38 -18.43
N THR A 158 -28.96 -8.24 -18.14
CA THR A 158 -29.59 -7.39 -19.15
C THR A 158 -28.55 -6.85 -20.14
N LYS A 159 -27.41 -6.39 -19.64
CA LYS A 159 -26.29 -5.90 -20.45
C LYS A 159 -25.75 -7.01 -21.34
N LYS A 160 -25.49 -8.20 -20.79
CA LYS A 160 -25.00 -9.36 -21.55
C LYS A 160 -25.98 -9.77 -22.66
N LYS A 161 -27.28 -9.76 -22.39
CA LYS A 161 -28.33 -10.05 -23.39
C LYS A 161 -28.32 -9.01 -24.52
N LYS A 162 -28.19 -7.72 -24.20
CA LYS A 162 -28.08 -6.64 -25.19
C LYS A 162 -26.81 -6.75 -26.04
N GLU A 163 -25.67 -7.07 -25.43
CA GLU A 163 -24.40 -7.29 -26.14
C GLU A 163 -24.50 -8.47 -27.10
N HIS A 164 -25.04 -9.61 -26.64
CA HIS A 164 -25.26 -10.78 -27.49
C HIS A 164 -26.21 -10.47 -28.66
N PHE A 165 -27.29 -9.73 -28.40
CA PHE A 165 -28.20 -9.30 -29.47
C PHE A 165 -27.50 -8.40 -30.51
N ARG A 166 -26.65 -7.47 -30.06
CA ARG A 166 -25.83 -6.66 -30.98
C ARG A 166 -24.88 -7.50 -31.82
N GLN A 167 -24.20 -8.48 -31.22
CA GLN A 167 -23.32 -9.41 -31.94
C GLN A 167 -24.07 -10.16 -33.04
N LEU A 168 -25.25 -10.70 -32.74
CA LEU A 168 -26.10 -11.37 -33.74
C LEU A 168 -26.51 -10.43 -34.89
N LEU A 169 -26.81 -9.17 -34.60
CA LEU A 169 -27.13 -8.16 -35.63
C LEU A 169 -25.90 -7.86 -36.51
N ASP A 170 -24.72 -7.75 -35.91
CA ASP A 170 -23.48 -7.49 -36.62
C ASP A 170 -23.09 -8.66 -37.54
N GLU A 171 -23.22 -9.90 -37.06
CA GLU A 171 -23.02 -11.12 -37.86
C GLU A 171 -23.97 -11.18 -39.05
N THR A 172 -25.27 -10.94 -38.81
CA THR A 172 -26.29 -10.95 -39.87
C THR A 172 -26.05 -9.85 -40.90
N SER A 173 -25.68 -8.65 -40.43
CA SER A 173 -25.37 -7.50 -41.29
C SER A 173 -24.09 -7.72 -42.11
N SER A 174 -23.08 -8.36 -41.51
CA SER A 174 -21.83 -8.73 -42.18
C SER A 174 -22.07 -9.79 -43.26
N CYS A 175 -22.83 -10.84 -42.94
CA CYS A 175 -23.29 -11.85 -43.89
C CYS A 175 -23.99 -11.17 -45.08
N PHE A 176 -25.00 -10.34 -44.83
CA PHE A 176 -25.75 -9.64 -45.87
C PHE A 176 -24.87 -8.73 -46.76
N LYS A 177 -23.89 -8.03 -46.17
CA LYS A 177 -22.89 -7.26 -46.95
C LYS A 177 -22.03 -8.17 -47.82
N GLY A 178 -21.62 -9.33 -47.32
CA GLY A 178 -20.87 -10.34 -48.07
C GLY A 178 -21.64 -10.90 -49.26
N TRP A 179 -22.92 -11.26 -49.06
CA TRP A 179 -23.80 -11.69 -50.16
C TRP A 179 -23.94 -10.61 -51.24
N ARG A 180 -24.13 -9.35 -50.82
CA ARG A 180 -24.24 -8.23 -51.76
C ARG A 180 -22.93 -8.03 -52.54
N SER A 181 -21.77 -8.12 -51.89
CA SER A 181 -20.46 -8.03 -52.54
C SER A 181 -20.21 -9.19 -53.51
N GLN A 182 -20.63 -10.41 -53.18
CA GLN A 182 -20.49 -11.57 -54.05
C GLN A 182 -21.43 -11.49 -55.26
N GLU A 183 -22.65 -11.00 -55.06
CA GLU A 183 -23.59 -10.67 -56.13
C GLU A 183 -23.00 -9.59 -57.06
N TYR A 184 -22.38 -8.54 -56.52
CA TYR A 184 -21.67 -7.54 -57.34
C TYR A 184 -20.50 -8.14 -58.12
N MET A 185 -19.70 -9.04 -57.52
CA MET A 185 -18.62 -9.72 -58.24
C MET A 185 -19.14 -10.66 -59.33
N ASN A 186 -20.21 -11.42 -59.06
CA ASN A 186 -20.85 -12.29 -60.04
C ASN A 186 -21.45 -11.49 -61.21
N GLN A 187 -22.08 -10.34 -60.92
CA GLN A 187 -22.60 -9.43 -61.95
C GLN A 187 -21.48 -8.74 -62.73
N SER A 188 -20.34 -8.42 -62.09
CA SER A 188 -19.16 -7.86 -62.78
C SER A 188 -18.51 -8.88 -63.71
N LEU A 189 -18.31 -10.12 -63.25
CA LEU A 189 -17.83 -11.23 -64.08
C LEU A 189 -18.79 -11.57 -65.21
N ALA A 190 -20.10 -11.46 -64.99
CA ALA A 190 -21.10 -11.61 -66.06
C ALA A 190 -21.02 -10.47 -67.09
N ARG A 191 -20.67 -9.25 -66.68
CA ARG A 191 -20.45 -8.12 -67.58
C ARG A 191 -19.12 -8.23 -68.34
N GLU A 192 -18.06 -8.70 -67.69
CA GLU A 192 -16.77 -9.00 -68.34
C GLU A 192 -16.86 -10.25 -69.23
N GLY A 193 -17.77 -11.18 -68.95
CA GLY A 193 -18.09 -12.32 -69.82
C GLY A 193 -18.81 -11.95 -71.12
N ILE A 194 -19.39 -10.75 -71.21
CA ILE A 194 -19.92 -10.20 -72.48
C ILE A 194 -18.78 -9.95 -73.46
N ASP A 195 -17.55 -9.68 -72.99
CA ASP A 195 -16.39 -9.52 -73.87
C ASP A 195 -15.99 -10.83 -74.55
N LEU A 196 -16.18 -12.01 -73.94
CA LEU A 196 -15.91 -13.28 -74.64
C LEU A 196 -16.93 -13.55 -75.74
N ILE A 197 -18.20 -13.23 -75.53
CA ILE A 197 -19.24 -13.38 -76.57
C ILE A 197 -19.04 -12.34 -77.68
N LEU A 198 -18.69 -11.10 -77.34
CA LEU A 198 -18.35 -10.06 -78.32
C LEU A 198 -17.04 -10.37 -79.05
N TYR A 199 -16.02 -10.90 -78.37
CA TYR A 199 -14.75 -11.31 -78.97
C TYR A 199 -14.93 -12.50 -79.91
N VAL A 200 -15.68 -13.54 -79.50
CA VAL A 200 -16.02 -14.67 -80.37
C VAL A 200 -16.89 -14.21 -81.54
N SER A 201 -17.83 -13.28 -81.31
CA SER A 201 -18.66 -12.72 -82.38
C SER A 201 -17.85 -11.83 -83.34
N LEU A 202 -16.91 -11.03 -82.86
CA LEU A 202 -15.98 -10.23 -83.67
C LEU A 202 -15.00 -11.12 -84.45
N TYR A 203 -14.50 -12.18 -83.82
CA TYR A 203 -13.61 -13.15 -84.45
C TYR A 203 -14.33 -13.95 -85.54
N LEU A 204 -15.56 -14.42 -85.28
CA LEU A 204 -16.41 -15.07 -86.29
C LEU A 204 -16.78 -14.11 -87.43
N LYS A 205 -17.03 -12.83 -87.12
CA LYS A 205 -17.33 -11.79 -88.13
C LYS A 205 -16.11 -11.39 -88.96
N GLN A 206 -14.90 -11.46 -88.40
CA GLN A 206 -13.64 -11.34 -89.15
C GLN A 206 -13.39 -12.56 -90.04
N LEU A 207 -13.73 -13.77 -89.60
CA LEU A 207 -13.61 -15.00 -90.39
C LEU A 207 -14.59 -15.03 -91.57
N THR A 208 -15.84 -14.58 -91.38
CA THR A 208 -16.82 -14.52 -92.47
C THR A 208 -16.46 -13.46 -93.52
N ASN A 209 -15.95 -12.30 -93.12
CA ASN A 209 -15.50 -11.26 -94.06
C ASN A 209 -14.23 -11.65 -94.85
N ARG A 210 -13.41 -12.59 -94.37
CA ARG A 210 -12.30 -13.16 -95.17
C ARG A 210 -12.77 -14.17 -96.21
N CYS A 211 -13.91 -14.80 -96.01
CA CYS A 211 -14.45 -15.80 -96.95
C CYS A 211 -15.21 -15.17 -98.12
N SER A 212 -15.73 -13.95 -97.98
CA SER A 212 -16.48 -13.23 -99.03
C SER A 212 -15.60 -12.43 -100.02
N GLY A 213 -14.28 -12.67 -100.01
CA GLY A 213 -13.30 -11.99 -100.89
C GLY A 213 -12.64 -12.90 -101.92
N ILE A 214 -13.17 -14.11 -102.14
CA ILE A 214 -12.75 -15.01 -103.20
C ILE A 214 -14.02 -15.46 -103.94
N TYR A 215 -14.13 -14.99 -105.19
CA TYR A 215 -15.24 -15.04 -106.15
C TYR A 215 -16.31 -13.94 -106.04
#